data_AF-A0A674PN25-F1
#
_entry.id   AF-A0A674PN25-F1
#
_cell.length_a   1.000
_cell.length_b   1.000
_cell.length_c   1.000
_cell.angle_alpha   90.00
_cell.angle_beta   90.00
_cell.angle_gamma   90.00
#
_symmetry.space_group_name_H-M   'P 1'
#
loop_
_entity.id
_entity.type
_entity.pdbx_description
1 polymer ?
#
loop_
_entity_poly.entity_id
_entity_poly.type
_entity_poly.pdbx_seq_one_letter_code
_entity_poly.pdbx_strand_id
1 'polypeptide(L)'
;MGGCLPLQGWPRSKAGSLEKRAGTELESHTINPWKRPRCGVPDYPSVTESELKLQRNRLRRERRKRFTVFGGRWEKTDLTYKIVHFPWQMSEAKVQHVLQEAFGVWSAVTPLRFHEVTSDKADIIIDFNRYWHGDNLPFDGPGGILAHAFFPRTHRQGEVHFDYDEHWTVGNDVGMDLLQVAAHEFGHVLGLQHSLEPGAVMSPFYSDSYPPQLSEDDKRGIQYLYGLPLNVEPQMTETNEIDIGIPDACRTNFDAVSMIRGELFFFKSQYVWRLRERQLQIGYPALASRHWKSFPDHVDAAYEDKSGNIWFFQGDQYWVFDAERKITGPDSVWNLGLPVTGIQAALKWHQNGIEKVYLMKSSSYWSLNPQENRVDNTYPQSMWEWEGVPSHIDAAFRDRHGYANFLSGHHYWRFDPENKKVLEGYPRSIGTDFFGCASFPSN
;
A
#
# COMPACT_ATOMS: atom_id res chain seq x y z
N MET A 1 15.02 80.57 -7.10
CA MET A 1 14.80 79.51 -8.09
C MET A 1 16.11 78.74 -8.27
N GLY A 2 16.05 77.41 -8.23
CA GLY A 2 17.12 76.49 -8.63
C GLY A 2 18.15 76.14 -7.55
N GLY A 3 18.30 74.84 -7.25
CA GLY A 3 19.48 74.29 -6.57
C GLY A 3 19.27 72.97 -5.82
N CYS A 4 19.56 71.83 -6.48
CA CYS A 4 19.77 70.50 -5.88
C CYS A 4 21.17 70.40 -5.24
N LEU A 5 21.34 69.51 -4.26
CA LEU A 5 22.63 69.02 -3.74
C LEU A 5 22.59 67.48 -3.53
N PRO A 6 23.65 66.71 -3.91
CA PRO A 6 23.75 65.27 -3.68
C PRO A 6 24.75 64.90 -2.56
N LEU A 7 24.59 63.69 -2.00
CA LEU A 7 25.46 63.11 -0.96
C LEU A 7 26.53 62.16 -1.55
N GLN A 8 27.77 62.37 -1.09
CA GLN A 8 28.99 61.54 -1.19
C GLN A 8 28.85 60.30 -0.27
N GLY A 9 29.55 59.16 -0.35
CA GLY A 9 30.84 58.76 -0.91
C GLY A 9 31.50 57.77 0.09
N TRP A 10 31.94 56.60 -0.37
CA TRP A 10 32.57 55.51 0.42
C TRP A 10 34.00 55.83 0.93
N PRO A 11 34.53 55.05 1.90
CA PRO A 11 35.87 54.48 1.71
C PRO A 11 36.09 53.02 2.18
N ARG A 12 37.02 52.33 1.46
CA ARG A 12 37.77 51.07 1.76
C ARG A 12 38.72 51.29 2.96
N SER A 13 39.33 50.36 3.72
CA SER A 13 39.73 48.93 3.61
C SER A 13 40.42 48.49 4.92
N LYS A 14 40.45 47.20 5.28
CA LYS A 14 41.70 46.40 5.49
C LYS A 14 41.41 44.94 5.92
N ALA A 15 42.23 44.05 5.38
CA ALA A 15 42.23 42.61 5.55
C ALA A 15 42.85 42.16 6.89
N GLY A 16 42.36 41.03 7.41
CA GLY A 16 42.99 40.24 8.47
C GLY A 16 42.73 38.76 8.20
N SER A 17 43.78 38.04 7.82
CA SER A 17 43.79 36.59 7.61
C SER A 17 43.77 35.88 8.95
N LEU A 18 42.92 34.85 9.09
CA LEU A 18 43.01 33.83 10.14
C LEU A 18 42.39 32.53 9.59
N GLU A 19 43.25 31.63 9.13
CA GLU A 19 42.93 30.23 8.88
C GLU A 19 42.26 29.59 10.09
N LYS A 20 41.07 29.00 9.89
CA LYS A 20 40.54 27.97 10.78
C LYS A 20 40.02 26.80 9.96
N ARG A 21 40.82 25.73 10.05
CA ARG A 21 40.58 24.29 9.92
C ARG A 21 39.17 23.86 9.47
N ALA A 22 39.16 23.03 8.43
CA ALA A 22 38.09 22.12 8.08
C ALA A 22 37.62 21.33 9.31
N GLY A 23 36.34 21.50 9.64
CA GLY A 23 35.56 20.64 10.52
C GLY A 23 34.29 20.29 9.76
N THR A 24 34.12 19.01 9.46
CA THR A 24 32.93 18.39 8.89
C THR A 24 31.75 18.60 9.83
N GLU A 25 30.84 19.52 9.50
CA GLU A 25 29.54 19.61 10.15
C GLU A 25 28.51 18.91 9.26
N LEU A 26 28.05 17.77 9.77
CA LEU A 26 26.95 16.99 9.26
C LEU A 26 25.70 17.89 9.24
N GLU A 27 25.28 18.37 8.07
CA GLU A 27 24.03 19.12 7.91
C GLU A 27 22.85 18.22 8.27
N SER A 28 22.49 18.22 9.55
CA SER A 28 21.22 17.67 10.02
C SER A 28 20.08 18.35 9.27
N HIS A 29 19.43 17.60 8.39
CA HIS A 29 18.17 17.99 7.75
C HIS A 29 17.12 18.15 8.83
N THR A 30 17.06 19.35 9.41
CA THR A 30 15.93 19.81 10.21
C THR A 30 14.79 20.04 9.23
N ILE A 31 13.92 19.04 9.10
CA ILE A 31 12.66 19.15 8.35
C ILE A 31 11.93 20.38 8.90
N ASN A 32 11.78 21.40 8.06
CA ASN A 32 11.04 22.59 8.39
C ASN A 32 9.56 22.19 8.64
N PRO A 33 9.03 22.32 9.87
CA PRO A 33 7.68 21.84 10.20
C PRO A 33 6.57 22.54 9.40
N TRP A 34 6.86 23.69 8.78
CA TRP A 34 5.96 24.43 7.90
C TRP A 34 5.78 23.81 6.49
N LYS A 35 6.42 22.67 6.21
CA LYS A 35 6.36 21.98 4.89
C LYS A 35 5.78 20.57 4.95
N ARG A 36 5.17 20.16 6.07
CA ARG A 36 4.56 18.83 6.14
C ARG A 36 3.23 18.84 5.37
N PRO A 37 3.02 17.97 4.36
CA PRO A 37 1.77 17.90 3.62
C PRO A 37 0.59 17.61 4.57
N ARG A 38 -0.54 18.27 4.33
CA ARG A 38 -1.71 18.24 5.22
C ARG A 38 -3.02 18.51 4.46
N CYS A 39 -4.13 18.23 5.14
CA CYS A 39 -5.45 18.69 4.75
C CYS A 39 -5.57 20.22 4.94
N GLY A 40 -6.28 20.87 4.02
CA GLY A 40 -6.57 22.32 3.99
C GLY A 40 -7.73 22.75 4.88
N VAL A 41 -8.50 21.81 5.44
CA VAL A 41 -9.56 22.11 6.41
C VAL A 41 -8.95 22.67 7.71
N PRO A 42 -9.50 23.76 8.29
CA PRO A 42 -8.98 24.31 9.54
C PRO A 42 -9.15 23.37 10.74
N ASP A 43 -8.12 23.30 11.59
CA ASP A 43 -8.15 22.56 12.86
C ASP A 43 -9.10 23.23 13.88
N TYR A 44 -9.95 22.46 14.58
CA TYR A 44 -10.82 22.98 15.64
C TYR A 44 -10.78 22.16 16.95
N PRO A 45 -10.61 22.81 18.13
CA PRO A 45 -10.26 24.22 18.31
C PRO A 45 -8.92 24.53 17.62
N SER A 46 -8.66 25.79 17.26
CA SER A 46 -7.40 26.18 16.62
C SER A 46 -6.23 25.84 17.54
N VAL A 47 -5.51 24.74 17.28
CA VAL A 47 -4.42 24.27 18.14
C VAL A 47 -3.10 24.69 17.52
N THR A 48 -2.29 25.42 18.27
CA THR A 48 -0.87 25.63 17.91
C THR A 48 -0.01 24.42 18.32
N GLU A 49 1.11 24.16 17.64
CA GLU A 49 1.94 22.97 17.89
C GLU A 49 2.51 22.91 19.31
N SER A 50 2.73 24.07 19.93
CA SER A 50 3.07 24.23 21.35
C SER A 50 1.96 23.76 22.28
N GLU A 51 0.70 23.97 21.89
CA GLU A 51 -0.48 23.51 22.64
C GLU A 51 -0.68 22.00 22.49
N LEU A 52 -0.42 21.38 21.33
CA LEU A 52 -0.49 19.91 21.16
C LEU A 52 0.41 19.15 22.15
N LYS A 53 1.63 19.66 22.41
CA LYS A 53 2.55 19.08 23.40
C LYS A 53 2.06 19.27 24.85
N LEU A 54 1.45 20.42 25.15
CA LEU A 54 0.89 20.72 26.47
C LEU A 54 -0.43 19.97 26.75
N GLN A 55 -1.26 19.77 25.74
CA GLN A 55 -2.56 19.11 25.83
C GLN A 55 -2.40 17.59 26.00
N ARG A 56 -1.37 16.98 25.38
CA ARG A 56 -0.97 15.58 25.63
C ARG A 56 -0.82 15.25 27.12
N ASN A 57 -0.31 16.20 27.91
CA ASN A 57 -0.12 16.03 29.36
C ASN A 57 -1.38 16.36 30.19
N ARG A 58 -2.30 17.20 29.69
CA ARG A 58 -3.56 17.55 30.38
C ARG A 58 -4.72 16.58 30.09
N LEU A 59 -4.71 15.87 28.96
CA LEU A 59 -5.77 14.95 28.53
C LEU A 59 -5.92 13.67 29.38
N ARG A 60 -5.03 13.45 30.37
CA ARG A 60 -5.22 12.37 31.36
C ARG A 60 -6.29 12.67 32.44
N ARG A 61 -6.87 13.88 32.50
CA ARG A 61 -7.69 14.30 33.65
C ARG A 61 -9.11 14.80 33.41
N GLU A 62 -9.59 14.98 32.18
CA GLU A 62 -10.98 15.44 31.95
C GLU A 62 -11.71 14.68 30.83
N ARG A 63 -12.89 14.14 31.17
CA ARG A 63 -13.80 13.43 30.26
C ARG A 63 -14.54 14.43 29.37
N ARG A 64 -14.03 14.67 28.16
CA ARG A 64 -14.78 15.26 27.03
C ARG A 64 -14.86 14.27 25.87
N LYS A 65 -15.93 14.36 25.06
CA LYS A 65 -16.22 13.44 23.94
C LYS A 65 -14.97 13.30 23.06
N ARG A 66 -14.57 12.06 22.78
CA ARG A 66 -13.26 11.73 22.19
C ARG A 66 -13.13 12.02 20.69
N PHE A 67 -14.26 12.19 20.00
CA PHE A 67 -14.36 12.47 18.57
C PHE A 67 -14.90 13.88 18.33
N THR A 68 -14.41 14.57 17.30
CA THR A 68 -14.81 15.92 16.90
C THR A 68 -15.75 15.85 15.69
N VAL A 69 -16.99 16.31 15.88
CA VAL A 69 -17.97 16.49 14.80
C VAL A 69 -18.19 17.98 14.66
N PHE A 70 -17.90 18.54 13.49
CA PHE A 70 -18.08 19.96 13.19
C PHE A 70 -19.16 20.18 12.12
N GLY A 71 -19.32 19.21 11.22
CA GLY A 71 -20.42 19.16 10.27
C GLY A 71 -21.70 18.61 10.91
N GLY A 72 -22.84 18.88 10.27
CA GLY A 72 -24.00 18.02 10.49
C GLY A 72 -23.72 16.60 9.98
N ARG A 73 -24.80 15.84 9.78
CA ARG A 73 -24.77 14.61 9.01
C ARG A 73 -25.64 14.77 7.77
N TRP A 74 -25.44 13.90 6.79
CA TRP A 74 -26.45 13.70 5.75
C TRP A 74 -27.73 13.12 6.36
N GLU A 75 -28.90 13.56 5.89
CA GLU A 75 -30.20 13.03 6.35
C GLU A 75 -30.53 11.67 5.73
N LYS A 76 -29.80 11.27 4.69
CA LYS A 76 -29.94 10.01 3.98
C LYS A 76 -28.63 9.23 4.00
N THR A 77 -28.74 7.93 3.79
CA THR A 77 -27.59 7.00 3.78
C THR A 77 -27.14 6.60 2.38
N ASP A 78 -28.03 6.68 1.38
CA ASP A 78 -27.68 6.48 -0.03
C ASP A 78 -27.23 7.81 -0.64
N LEU A 79 -25.91 7.96 -0.79
CA LEU A 79 -25.24 9.13 -1.32
C LEU A 79 -24.73 8.86 -2.74
N THR A 80 -24.89 9.85 -3.61
CA THR A 80 -24.38 9.82 -4.98
C THR A 80 -23.15 10.71 -5.09
N TYR A 81 -22.16 10.32 -5.88
CA TYR A 81 -21.00 11.14 -6.16
C TYR A 81 -20.72 11.25 -7.65
N LYS A 82 -20.06 12.33 -8.07
CA LYS A 82 -19.54 12.49 -9.43
C LYS A 82 -18.13 13.08 -9.40
N ILE A 83 -17.34 12.73 -10.41
CA ILE A 83 -15.98 13.26 -10.61
C ILE A 83 -16.04 14.25 -11.77
N VAL A 84 -15.59 15.48 -11.56
CA VAL A 84 -15.67 16.56 -12.55
C VAL A 84 -14.43 16.58 -13.44
N HIS A 85 -13.25 16.65 -12.84
CA HIS A 85 -11.97 16.56 -13.54
C HIS A 85 -11.11 15.45 -12.94
N PHE A 86 -10.11 15.02 -13.71
CA PHE A 86 -9.19 13.95 -13.33
C PHE A 86 -7.74 14.44 -13.36
N PRO A 87 -6.86 13.95 -12.47
CA PRO A 87 -5.44 14.25 -12.48
C PRO A 87 -4.76 13.63 -13.71
N TRP A 88 -3.78 14.32 -14.28
CA TRP A 88 -3.08 13.87 -15.50
C TRP A 88 -2.19 12.64 -15.30
N GLN A 89 -1.79 12.35 -14.06
CA GLN A 89 -0.86 11.27 -13.70
C GLN A 89 -1.52 9.88 -13.72
N MET A 90 -2.85 9.80 -13.72
CA MET A 90 -3.60 8.56 -13.58
C MET A 90 -4.76 8.49 -14.59
N SER A 91 -5.04 7.29 -15.13
CA SER A 91 -6.21 7.09 -15.98
C SER A 91 -7.51 7.27 -15.19
N GLU A 92 -8.56 7.79 -15.82
CA GLU A 92 -9.89 7.99 -15.21
C GLU A 92 -10.39 6.74 -14.47
N ALA A 93 -10.32 5.56 -15.10
CA ALA A 93 -10.72 4.29 -14.50
C ALA A 93 -9.97 3.95 -13.20
N LYS A 94 -8.70 4.36 -13.09
CA LYS A 94 -7.88 4.16 -11.88
C LYS A 94 -8.34 5.11 -10.78
N VAL A 95 -8.63 6.36 -11.12
CA VAL A 95 -9.15 7.36 -10.17
C VAL A 95 -10.53 6.93 -9.67
N GLN A 96 -11.44 6.52 -10.56
CA GLN A 96 -12.75 5.98 -10.20
C GLN A 96 -12.66 4.82 -9.20
N HIS A 97 -11.80 3.84 -9.49
CA HIS A 97 -11.59 2.69 -8.61
C HIS A 97 -11.05 3.11 -7.22
N VAL A 98 -10.08 4.02 -7.18
CA VAL A 98 -9.50 4.53 -5.93
C VAL A 98 -10.52 5.28 -5.09
N LEU A 99 -11.32 6.16 -5.71
CA LEU A 99 -12.35 6.91 -4.99
C LEU A 99 -13.46 5.98 -4.51
N GLN A 100 -13.81 4.94 -5.26
CA GLN A 100 -14.72 3.90 -4.81
C GLN A 100 -14.17 3.16 -3.57
N GLU A 101 -12.88 2.79 -3.57
CA GLU A 101 -12.22 2.17 -2.42
C GLU A 101 -12.20 3.10 -1.20
N ALA A 102 -11.95 4.41 -1.38
CA ALA A 102 -12.00 5.40 -0.31
C ALA A 102 -13.39 5.53 0.33
N PHE A 103 -14.47 5.49 -0.46
CA PHE A 103 -15.83 5.40 0.09
C PHE A 103 -16.11 4.05 0.76
N GLY A 104 -15.47 2.98 0.27
CA GLY A 104 -15.46 1.64 0.88
C GLY A 104 -15.02 1.65 2.34
N VAL A 105 -13.99 2.44 2.67
CA VAL A 105 -13.46 2.59 4.04
C VAL A 105 -14.57 3.00 5.02
N TRP A 106 -15.44 3.94 4.64
CA TRP A 106 -16.51 4.46 5.50
C TRP A 106 -17.78 3.59 5.47
N SER A 107 -18.16 3.08 4.30
CA SER A 107 -19.33 2.19 4.17
C SER A 107 -19.14 0.84 4.87
N ALA A 108 -17.92 0.35 5.01
CA ALA A 108 -17.62 -0.88 5.76
C ALA A 108 -18.00 -0.80 7.25
N VAL A 109 -18.08 0.41 7.82
CA VAL A 109 -18.33 0.62 9.27
C VAL A 109 -19.60 1.42 9.56
N THR A 110 -20.44 1.66 8.54
CA THR A 110 -21.69 2.44 8.63
C THR A 110 -22.78 1.85 7.72
N PRO A 111 -24.04 2.31 7.80
CA PRO A 111 -25.06 1.94 6.82
C PRO A 111 -25.02 2.79 5.54
N LEU A 112 -23.99 3.61 5.34
CA LEU A 112 -23.86 4.47 4.18
C LEU A 112 -23.58 3.66 2.91
N ARG A 113 -24.16 4.10 1.79
CA ARG A 113 -23.91 3.54 0.46
C ARG A 113 -23.57 4.67 -0.50
N PHE A 114 -22.64 4.39 -1.40
CA PHE A 114 -22.10 5.38 -2.33
C PHE A 114 -22.24 4.86 -3.76
N HIS A 115 -22.78 5.70 -4.65
CA HIS A 115 -22.95 5.36 -6.06
C HIS A 115 -22.43 6.48 -6.94
N GLU A 116 -21.53 6.14 -7.88
CA GLU A 116 -21.10 7.09 -8.91
C GLU A 116 -22.25 7.36 -9.89
N VAL A 117 -22.45 8.63 -10.25
CA VAL A 117 -23.45 9.05 -11.24
C VAL A 117 -22.82 9.97 -12.26
N THR A 118 -23.30 9.90 -13.50
CA THR A 118 -22.89 10.80 -14.60
C THR A 118 -23.85 11.98 -14.78
N SER A 119 -24.89 12.10 -13.94
CA SER A 119 -25.88 13.17 -14.02
C SER A 119 -25.35 14.50 -13.48
N ASP A 120 -25.96 15.61 -13.93
CA ASP A 120 -25.58 16.96 -13.47
C ASP A 120 -25.71 17.16 -11.96
N LYS A 121 -26.60 16.40 -11.30
CA LYS A 121 -26.81 16.44 -9.85
C LYS A 121 -26.22 15.20 -9.18
N ALA A 122 -25.39 15.41 -8.17
CA ALA A 122 -24.86 14.42 -7.25
C ALA A 122 -24.83 15.03 -5.84
N ASP A 123 -24.82 14.20 -4.80
CA ASP A 123 -24.68 14.69 -3.42
C ASP A 123 -23.25 15.14 -3.13
N ILE A 124 -22.26 14.40 -3.66
CA ILE A 124 -20.84 14.66 -3.47
C ILE A 124 -20.23 14.99 -4.84
N ILE A 125 -19.51 16.10 -4.92
CA ILE A 125 -18.84 16.57 -6.13
C ILE A 125 -17.34 16.55 -5.87
N ILE A 126 -16.63 15.72 -6.63
CA ILE A 126 -15.19 15.54 -6.50
C ILE A 126 -14.52 16.24 -7.68
N ASP A 127 -13.59 17.14 -7.39
CA ASP A 127 -12.90 17.92 -8.42
C ASP A 127 -11.41 18.06 -8.13
N PHE A 128 -10.59 18.15 -9.20
CA PHE A 128 -9.15 18.35 -9.12
C PHE A 128 -8.82 19.73 -9.67
N ASN A 129 -8.39 20.63 -8.78
CA ASN A 129 -8.28 22.06 -9.06
C ASN A 129 -6.88 22.60 -8.72
N ARG A 130 -6.56 23.80 -9.20
CA ARG A 130 -5.26 24.45 -8.94
C ARG A 130 -5.47 25.79 -8.25
N TYR A 131 -4.57 26.14 -7.34
CA TYR A 131 -4.50 27.46 -6.70
C TYR A 131 -5.87 28.00 -6.27
N TRP A 132 -6.27 29.18 -6.75
CA TRP A 132 -7.61 29.70 -6.55
C TRP A 132 -8.61 29.05 -7.51
N HIS A 133 -9.62 28.38 -6.96
CA HIS A 133 -10.59 27.58 -7.71
C HIS A 133 -12.04 27.83 -7.27
N GLY A 134 -12.35 29.08 -6.96
CA GLY A 134 -13.72 29.52 -6.69
C GLY A 134 -14.20 29.26 -5.25
N ASP A 135 -13.35 28.76 -4.36
CA ASP A 135 -13.53 28.80 -2.92
C ASP A 135 -12.53 29.74 -2.23
N ASN A 136 -12.78 30.03 -0.94
CA ASN A 136 -11.89 30.87 -0.14
C ASN A 136 -10.74 30.06 0.49
N LEU A 137 -10.44 28.86 -0.02
CA LEU A 137 -9.39 27.95 0.45
C LEU A 137 -8.44 27.63 -0.73
N PRO A 138 -7.65 28.60 -1.22
CA PRO A 138 -6.78 28.35 -2.36
C PRO A 138 -5.69 27.33 -2.03
N PHE A 139 -5.35 26.49 -3.01
CA PHE A 139 -4.18 25.60 -2.95
C PHE A 139 -2.85 26.37 -3.14
N ASP A 140 -1.75 25.75 -2.72
CA ASP A 140 -0.40 26.33 -2.72
C ASP A 140 0.57 25.70 -3.76
N GLY A 141 0.10 24.73 -4.55
CA GLY A 141 0.91 24.01 -5.53
C GLY A 141 1.54 22.76 -4.93
N PRO A 142 2.66 22.24 -5.46
CA PRO A 142 3.20 20.96 -5.00
C PRO A 142 3.62 20.94 -3.53
N GLY A 143 3.07 19.99 -2.76
CA GLY A 143 3.21 19.88 -1.31
C GLY A 143 2.38 20.92 -0.55
N GLY A 144 2.34 20.82 0.78
CA GLY A 144 1.56 21.76 1.59
C GLY A 144 0.11 21.31 1.71
N ILE A 145 -0.83 22.00 1.06
CA ILE A 145 -2.26 21.67 1.10
C ILE A 145 -2.61 20.69 0.00
N LEU A 146 -2.95 19.46 0.40
CA LEU A 146 -3.21 18.36 -0.54
C LEU A 146 -4.63 18.39 -1.12
N ALA A 147 -5.58 18.71 -0.26
CA ALA A 147 -7.01 18.66 -0.55
C ALA A 147 -7.79 19.37 0.57
N HIS A 148 -9.07 19.62 0.34
CA HIS A 148 -10.04 19.97 1.37
C HIS A 148 -11.46 19.58 0.96
N ALA A 149 -12.33 19.48 1.96
CA ALA A 149 -13.73 19.12 1.76
C ALA A 149 -14.69 19.96 2.60
N PHE A 150 -15.92 20.07 2.11
CA PHE A 150 -16.98 20.86 2.74
C PHE A 150 -18.00 19.98 3.45
N PHE A 151 -18.18 20.28 4.73
CA PHE A 151 -19.03 19.53 5.66
C PHE A 151 -20.52 19.54 5.28
N PRO A 152 -21.30 18.54 5.75
CA PRO A 152 -22.74 18.58 5.72
C PRO A 152 -23.31 19.80 6.46
N ARG A 153 -24.45 20.28 5.96
CA ARG A 153 -25.19 21.47 6.40
C ARG A 153 -24.46 22.81 6.23
N THR A 154 -23.46 22.84 5.35
CA THR A 154 -22.80 24.08 4.89
C THR A 154 -23.31 24.48 3.51
N HIS A 155 -23.07 25.72 3.10
CA HIS A 155 -23.50 26.24 1.79
C HIS A 155 -22.84 25.54 0.57
N ARG A 156 -21.72 24.83 0.79
CA ARG A 156 -20.98 24.05 -0.23
C ARG A 156 -20.91 22.56 0.11
N GLN A 157 -21.89 22.10 0.89
CA GLN A 157 -21.97 20.72 1.34
C GLN A 157 -21.74 19.74 0.18
N GLY A 158 -20.85 18.77 0.40
CA GLY A 158 -20.58 17.69 -0.56
C GLY A 158 -19.48 18.00 -1.56
N GLU A 159 -18.92 19.20 -1.57
CA GLU A 159 -17.76 19.51 -2.43
C GLU A 159 -16.46 18.99 -1.82
N VAL A 160 -15.65 18.32 -2.65
CA VAL A 160 -14.29 17.84 -2.34
C VAL A 160 -13.35 18.30 -3.42
N HIS A 161 -12.30 19.01 -3.03
CA HIS A 161 -11.28 19.48 -3.95
C HIS A 161 -9.94 18.86 -3.61
N PHE A 162 -9.27 18.34 -4.63
CA PHE A 162 -7.90 17.84 -4.57
C PHE A 162 -6.99 18.81 -5.31
N ASP A 163 -5.79 19.08 -4.78
CA ASP A 163 -4.82 19.90 -5.50
C ASP A 163 -4.28 19.12 -6.71
N TYR A 164 -4.60 19.61 -7.90
CA TYR A 164 -4.17 19.04 -9.18
C TYR A 164 -2.64 19.10 -9.35
N ASP A 165 -1.95 20.04 -8.70
CA ASP A 165 -0.50 20.19 -8.82
C ASP A 165 0.30 19.16 -8.00
N GLU A 166 -0.37 18.36 -7.15
CA GLU A 166 0.25 17.25 -6.45
C GLU A 166 0.61 16.09 -7.36
N HIS A 167 1.68 15.37 -7.01
CA HIS A 167 2.04 14.12 -7.68
C HIS A 167 1.21 12.96 -7.13
N TRP A 168 -0.04 12.83 -7.61
CA TRP A 168 -0.96 11.78 -7.18
C TRP A 168 -0.47 10.39 -7.60
N THR A 169 -0.42 9.49 -6.62
CA THR A 169 -0.03 8.09 -6.77
C THR A 169 -1.00 7.19 -6.00
N VAL A 170 -0.79 5.87 -6.10
CA VAL A 170 -1.54 4.88 -5.31
C VAL A 170 -0.55 3.80 -4.91
N GLY A 171 -0.35 3.61 -3.61
CA GLY A 171 0.42 2.49 -3.08
C GLY A 171 1.92 2.52 -3.33
N ASN A 172 2.49 3.69 -3.63
CA ASN A 172 3.92 3.87 -3.76
C ASN A 172 4.39 5.13 -3.01
N ASP A 173 5.64 5.12 -2.56
CA ASP A 173 6.20 6.17 -1.70
C ASP A 173 6.77 7.35 -2.53
N VAL A 174 6.45 7.44 -3.82
CA VAL A 174 7.06 8.39 -4.78
C VAL A 174 6.22 9.68 -4.92
N GLY A 175 5.01 9.70 -4.37
CA GLY A 175 4.12 10.86 -4.38
C GLY A 175 3.08 10.80 -3.26
N MET A 176 1.97 11.50 -3.46
CA MET A 176 0.87 11.55 -2.50
C MET A 176 -0.14 10.46 -2.81
N ASP A 177 -0.44 9.59 -1.84
CA ASP A 177 -1.40 8.50 -2.05
C ASP A 177 -2.83 9.04 -2.10
N LEU A 178 -3.45 8.97 -3.28
CA LEU A 178 -4.80 9.49 -3.52
C LEU A 178 -5.85 8.75 -2.68
N LEU A 179 -5.67 7.46 -2.38
CA LEU A 179 -6.61 6.73 -1.53
C LEU A 179 -6.58 7.28 -0.11
N GLN A 180 -5.39 7.49 0.44
CA GLN A 180 -5.24 8.01 1.80
C GLN A 180 -5.82 9.41 1.95
N VAL A 181 -5.55 10.31 1.00
CA VAL A 181 -6.10 11.67 1.02
C VAL A 181 -7.60 11.64 0.78
N ALA A 182 -8.11 10.87 -0.19
CA ALA A 182 -9.54 10.78 -0.44
C ALA A 182 -10.32 10.20 0.75
N ALA A 183 -9.81 9.15 1.40
CA ALA A 183 -10.44 8.58 2.59
C ALA A 183 -10.57 9.63 3.71
N HIS A 184 -9.53 10.47 3.91
CA HIS A 184 -9.56 11.59 4.85
C HIS A 184 -10.63 12.62 4.47
N GLU A 185 -10.59 13.14 3.24
CA GLU A 185 -11.54 14.18 2.79
C GLU A 185 -12.99 13.69 2.80
N PHE A 186 -13.23 12.41 2.51
CA PHE A 186 -14.57 11.84 2.60
C PHE A 186 -15.07 11.77 4.04
N GLY A 187 -14.20 11.62 5.03
CA GLY A 187 -14.59 11.77 6.43
C GLY A 187 -15.15 13.17 6.72
N HIS A 188 -14.55 14.22 6.17
CA HIS A 188 -15.07 15.60 6.26
C HIS A 188 -16.41 15.77 5.56
N VAL A 189 -16.55 15.26 4.34
CA VAL A 189 -17.84 15.27 3.61
C VAL A 189 -18.93 14.54 4.38
N LEU A 190 -18.56 13.54 5.19
CA LEU A 190 -19.49 12.81 6.03
C LEU A 190 -19.71 13.47 7.41
N GLY A 191 -18.97 14.51 7.75
CA GLY A 191 -19.21 15.34 8.95
C GLY A 191 -18.16 15.22 10.05
N LEU A 192 -17.11 14.41 9.86
CA LEU A 192 -16.02 14.26 10.81
C LEU A 192 -15.05 15.43 10.72
N GLN A 193 -14.55 15.87 11.87
CA GLN A 193 -13.49 16.87 11.95
C GLN A 193 -12.14 16.19 12.23
N HIS A 194 -11.06 16.95 12.05
CA HIS A 194 -9.70 16.47 12.35
C HIS A 194 -9.60 15.83 13.75
N SER A 195 -8.98 14.65 13.78
CA SER A 195 -8.64 13.93 15.00
C SER A 195 -7.24 14.31 15.49
N LEU A 196 -7.09 14.35 16.82
CA LEU A 196 -5.79 14.53 17.48
C LEU A 196 -5.04 13.19 17.67
N GLU A 197 -5.66 12.06 17.33
CA GLU A 197 -5.06 10.73 17.44
C GLU A 197 -4.02 10.52 16.32
N PRO A 198 -2.73 10.29 16.67
CA PRO A 198 -1.71 10.03 15.66
C PRO A 198 -2.02 8.75 14.88
N GLY A 199 -2.01 8.84 13.55
CA GLY A 199 -2.29 7.71 12.66
C GLY A 199 -3.78 7.44 12.42
N ALA A 200 -4.69 8.24 12.99
CA ALA A 200 -6.09 8.26 12.57
C ALA A 200 -6.19 8.73 11.12
N VAL A 201 -7.16 8.20 10.37
CA VAL A 201 -7.42 8.66 9.00
C VAL A 201 -7.76 10.14 9.01
N MET A 202 -8.53 10.60 10.00
CA MET A 202 -8.86 12.03 10.17
C MET A 202 -7.72 12.87 10.80
N SER A 203 -6.49 12.38 10.90
CA SER A 203 -5.37 13.21 11.35
C SER A 203 -5.07 14.32 10.32
N PRO A 204 -4.86 15.59 10.72
CA PRO A 204 -4.73 16.71 9.77
C PRO A 204 -3.50 16.61 8.88
N PHE A 205 -2.44 15.95 9.35
CA PHE A 205 -1.20 15.81 8.61
C PHE A 205 -1.16 14.50 7.86
N TYR A 206 -0.68 14.55 6.63
CA TYR A 206 -0.48 13.36 5.83
C TYR A 206 0.46 12.38 6.54
N SER A 207 0.07 11.10 6.47
CA SER A 207 0.83 9.97 6.95
C SER A 207 0.66 8.82 5.99
N ASP A 208 1.77 8.19 5.63
CA ASP A 208 1.77 6.98 4.81
C ASP A 208 1.19 5.82 5.60
N SER A 209 -0.09 5.53 5.38
CA SER A 209 -0.80 4.38 5.92
C SER A 209 -1.60 3.77 4.79
N TYR A 210 -1.24 2.56 4.38
CA TYR A 210 -1.97 1.82 3.37
C TYR A 210 -2.33 0.40 3.89
N PRO A 211 -3.52 -0.14 3.57
CA PRO A 211 -4.71 0.65 3.26
C PRO A 211 -5.03 1.61 4.41
N PRO A 212 -5.77 2.70 4.20
CA PRO A 212 -6.20 3.58 5.27
C PRO A 212 -6.93 2.79 6.36
N GLN A 213 -6.32 2.67 7.53
CA GLN A 213 -6.90 1.95 8.67
C GLN A 213 -7.67 2.92 9.56
N LEU A 214 -8.99 2.79 9.63
CA LEU A 214 -9.80 3.59 10.54
C LEU A 214 -9.41 3.31 11.99
N SER A 215 -8.98 4.35 12.69
CA SER A 215 -8.77 4.31 14.14
C SER A 215 -10.09 4.11 14.87
N GLU A 216 -10.02 3.72 16.14
CA GLU A 216 -11.22 3.67 16.98
C GLU A 216 -11.86 5.05 17.18
N ASP A 217 -11.11 6.13 16.99
CA ASP A 217 -11.69 7.47 17.00
C ASP A 217 -12.50 7.77 15.74
N ASP A 218 -11.97 7.42 14.57
CA ASP A 218 -12.65 7.55 13.28
C ASP A 218 -13.97 6.74 13.28
N LYS A 219 -13.90 5.46 13.71
CA LYS A 219 -15.08 4.57 13.79
C LYS A 219 -16.14 5.12 14.73
N ARG A 220 -15.76 5.55 15.94
CA ARG A 220 -16.71 6.12 16.90
C ARG A 220 -17.34 7.41 16.38
N GLY A 221 -16.56 8.26 15.72
CA GLY A 221 -17.06 9.51 15.13
C GLY A 221 -18.10 9.23 14.06
N ILE A 222 -17.78 8.36 13.11
CA ILE A 222 -18.68 8.11 11.97
C ILE A 222 -19.93 7.34 12.40
N GLN A 223 -19.79 6.36 13.30
CA GLN A 223 -20.93 5.59 13.82
C GLN A 223 -21.80 6.42 14.75
N TYR A 224 -21.26 7.47 15.39
CA TYR A 224 -22.09 8.43 16.11
C TYR A 224 -23.02 9.22 15.19
N LEU A 225 -22.60 9.48 13.94
CA LEU A 225 -23.38 10.22 12.95
C LEU A 225 -24.41 9.32 12.22
N TYR A 226 -23.98 8.13 11.81
CA TYR A 226 -24.75 7.27 10.89
C TYR A 226 -25.21 5.95 11.49
N GLY A 227 -24.73 5.59 12.68
CA GLY A 227 -24.98 4.30 13.30
C GLY A 227 -24.00 3.21 12.84
N LEU A 228 -24.15 2.04 13.46
CA LEU A 228 -23.45 0.82 13.04
C LEU A 228 -23.98 0.35 11.68
N PRO A 229 -23.21 -0.45 10.93
CA PRO A 229 -23.72 -1.11 9.72
C PRO A 229 -25.05 -1.78 10.06
N LEU A 230 -26.10 -1.49 9.29
CA LEU A 230 -27.35 -2.23 9.41
C LEU A 230 -27.00 -3.68 9.10
N ASN A 231 -27.18 -4.58 10.07
CA ASN A 231 -27.09 -6.02 9.87
C ASN A 231 -27.85 -6.36 8.59
N VAL A 232 -27.12 -6.59 7.50
CA VAL A 232 -27.63 -7.40 6.42
C VAL A 232 -27.73 -8.77 7.09
N GLU A 233 -28.96 -9.20 7.38
CA GLU A 233 -29.23 -10.62 7.62
C GLU A 233 -28.44 -11.41 6.59
N PRO A 234 -27.73 -12.48 6.97
CA PRO A 234 -26.90 -13.21 6.04
C PRO A 234 -27.78 -13.73 4.92
N GLN A 235 -27.79 -13.05 3.78
CA GLN A 235 -28.20 -13.64 2.53
C GLN A 235 -27.14 -14.69 2.26
N MET A 236 -27.47 -15.94 2.61
CA MET A 236 -26.89 -17.11 1.99
C MET A 236 -27.11 -16.98 0.49
N THR A 237 -26.19 -16.33 -0.21
CA THR A 237 -25.80 -16.82 -1.52
C THR A 237 -25.14 -18.16 -1.27
N GLU A 238 -25.76 -19.23 -1.74
CA GLU A 238 -25.07 -20.50 -1.93
C GLU A 238 -23.94 -20.29 -2.94
N THR A 239 -22.82 -19.77 -2.45
CA THR A 239 -21.50 -19.99 -3.01
C THR A 239 -20.68 -20.50 -1.83
N ASN A 240 -20.08 -21.68 -1.97
CA ASN A 240 -19.17 -22.26 -0.99
C ASN A 240 -17.85 -21.46 -0.87
N GLU A 241 -17.90 -20.14 -1.01
CA GLU A 241 -16.77 -19.26 -0.79
C GLU A 241 -16.85 -18.75 0.63
N ILE A 242 -16.02 -19.35 1.47
CA ILE A 242 -15.68 -18.82 2.78
C ILE A 242 -15.09 -17.44 2.51
N ASP A 243 -15.82 -16.37 2.86
CA ASP A 243 -15.26 -15.01 2.92
C ASP A 243 -14.24 -14.98 4.08
N ILE A 244 -13.04 -15.47 3.77
CA ILE A 244 -11.89 -15.40 4.65
C ILE A 244 -11.44 -13.94 4.54
N GLY A 245 -11.89 -13.09 5.48
CA GLY A 245 -11.37 -11.74 5.62
C GLY A 245 -9.84 -11.71 5.59
N ILE A 246 -9.26 -10.54 5.28
CA ILE A 246 -7.81 -10.30 5.05
C ILE A 246 -6.95 -11.32 5.83
N PRO A 247 -6.21 -12.22 5.15
CA PRO A 247 -5.53 -13.31 5.82
C PRO A 247 -4.53 -12.80 6.86
N ASP A 248 -4.43 -13.47 8.00
CA ASP A 248 -3.45 -13.15 9.04
C ASP A 248 -2.12 -13.84 8.71
N ALA A 249 -1.07 -13.05 8.45
CA ALA A 249 0.27 -13.55 8.16
C ALA A 249 0.84 -14.48 9.24
N CYS A 250 0.39 -14.35 10.49
CA CYS A 250 0.79 -15.21 11.60
C CYS A 250 0.10 -16.58 11.61
N ARG A 251 -1.01 -16.72 10.89
CA ARG A 251 -1.89 -17.90 10.96
C ARG A 251 -2.20 -18.53 9.61
N THR A 252 -1.83 -17.89 8.51
CA THR A 252 -2.04 -18.40 7.15
C THR A 252 -0.85 -19.23 6.66
N ASN A 253 -1.08 -20.05 5.65
CA ASN A 253 -0.05 -20.48 4.72
C ASN A 253 -0.01 -19.52 3.52
N PHE A 254 0.90 -19.75 2.57
CA PHE A 254 1.09 -18.87 1.42
C PHE A 254 1.05 -19.69 0.13
N ASP A 255 0.37 -19.16 -0.89
CA ASP A 255 0.16 -19.85 -2.17
C ASP A 255 1.37 -19.70 -3.09
N ALA A 256 2.13 -18.61 -2.96
CA ALA A 256 3.40 -18.41 -3.63
C ALA A 256 4.32 -17.50 -2.82
N VAL A 257 5.62 -17.63 -3.03
CA VAL A 257 6.63 -16.71 -2.47
C VAL A 257 7.72 -16.50 -3.51
N SER A 258 8.10 -15.24 -3.74
CA SER A 258 9.19 -14.91 -4.65
C SER A 258 10.01 -13.73 -4.16
N MET A 259 11.30 -13.75 -4.50
CA MET A 259 12.10 -12.54 -4.54
C MET A 259 11.73 -11.75 -5.80
N ILE A 260 11.38 -10.47 -5.63
CA ILE A 260 11.07 -9.54 -6.72
C ILE A 260 11.84 -8.25 -6.44
N ARG A 261 12.74 -7.86 -7.35
CA ARG A 261 13.56 -6.65 -7.26
C ARG A 261 14.33 -6.52 -5.94
N GLY A 262 14.78 -7.66 -5.41
CA GLY A 262 15.56 -7.73 -4.16
C GLY A 262 14.72 -7.71 -2.87
N GLU A 263 13.40 -7.69 -2.97
CA GLU A 263 12.47 -7.76 -1.83
C GLU A 263 11.69 -9.06 -1.88
N LEU A 264 11.22 -9.51 -0.71
CA LEU A 264 10.53 -10.78 -0.59
C LEU A 264 9.01 -10.55 -0.59
N PHE A 265 8.30 -11.22 -1.48
CA PHE A 265 6.86 -11.15 -1.61
C PHE A 265 6.22 -12.49 -1.25
N PHE A 266 5.24 -12.46 -0.35
CA PHE A 266 4.41 -13.60 0.01
C PHE A 266 3.00 -13.39 -0.54
N PHE A 267 2.42 -14.39 -1.18
CA PHE A 267 1.10 -14.30 -1.82
C PHE A 267 0.12 -15.23 -1.11
N LYS A 268 -1.11 -14.76 -0.89
CA LYS A 268 -2.22 -15.57 -0.40
C LYS A 268 -3.54 -15.04 -0.94
N SER A 269 -4.27 -15.87 -1.68
CA SER A 269 -5.46 -15.47 -2.40
C SER A 269 -5.13 -14.22 -3.26
N GLN A 270 -5.97 -13.17 -3.17
CA GLN A 270 -5.75 -11.89 -3.84
C GLN A 270 -4.75 -10.97 -3.13
N TYR A 271 -4.20 -11.36 -1.98
CA TYR A 271 -3.34 -10.53 -1.14
C TYR A 271 -1.86 -10.85 -1.31
N VAL A 272 -1.02 -9.84 -1.09
CA VAL A 272 0.42 -9.97 -1.06
C VAL A 272 0.99 -9.24 0.16
N TRP A 273 2.10 -9.74 0.72
CA TRP A 273 2.95 -9.04 1.70
C TRP A 273 4.30 -8.75 1.07
N ARG A 274 4.85 -7.57 1.32
CA ARG A 274 6.19 -7.16 0.88
C ARG A 274 7.11 -6.99 2.06
N LEU A 275 8.25 -7.65 2.02
CA LEU A 275 9.29 -7.55 3.05
C LEU A 275 10.57 -7.01 2.43
N ARG A 276 11.03 -5.86 2.92
CA ARG A 276 12.36 -5.31 2.65
C ARG A 276 13.27 -5.65 3.82
N GLU A 277 14.40 -6.31 3.56
CA GLU A 277 15.36 -6.69 4.60
C GLU A 277 14.75 -7.46 5.79
N ARG A 278 13.75 -8.32 5.51
CA ARG A 278 12.96 -9.07 6.51
C ARG A 278 12.09 -8.22 7.44
N GLN A 279 11.82 -6.97 7.07
CA GLN A 279 10.84 -6.13 7.74
C GLN A 279 9.60 -6.02 6.86
N LEU A 280 8.45 -6.34 7.44
CA LEU A 280 7.16 -6.12 6.78
C LEU A 280 7.00 -4.63 6.48
N GLN A 281 6.75 -4.30 5.21
CA GLN A 281 6.52 -2.92 4.81
C GLN A 281 5.15 -2.45 5.29
N ILE A 282 5.07 -1.19 5.69
CA ILE A 282 3.81 -0.49 5.94
C ILE A 282 3.01 -0.54 4.63
N GLY A 283 1.72 -0.83 4.68
CA GLY A 283 0.96 -1.09 3.45
C GLY A 283 0.34 -2.48 3.34
N TYR A 284 0.88 -3.44 4.08
CA TYR A 284 0.73 -4.86 3.75
C TYR A 284 0.04 -5.67 4.88
N PRO A 285 -0.85 -6.62 4.55
CA PRO A 285 -1.15 -7.10 3.21
C PRO A 285 -1.90 -6.11 2.33
N ALA A 286 -1.59 -6.13 1.04
CA ALA A 286 -2.24 -5.33 0.01
C ALA A 286 -2.83 -6.25 -1.06
N LEU A 287 -3.82 -5.79 -1.82
CA LEU A 287 -4.26 -6.51 -3.01
C LEU A 287 -3.12 -6.59 -4.03
N ALA A 288 -2.83 -7.78 -4.53
CA ALA A 288 -1.79 -8.00 -5.54
C ALA A 288 -2.12 -7.26 -6.85
N SER A 289 -3.41 -7.07 -7.16
CA SER A 289 -3.89 -6.29 -8.32
C SER A 289 -3.45 -4.81 -8.30
N ARG A 290 -3.02 -4.29 -7.15
CA ARG A 290 -2.43 -2.94 -7.03
C ARG A 290 -1.05 -2.85 -7.66
N HIS A 291 -0.26 -3.92 -7.54
CA HIS A 291 1.08 -4.00 -8.11
C HIS A 291 1.03 -4.46 -9.56
N TRP A 292 0.13 -5.39 -9.87
CA TRP A 292 0.05 -6.01 -11.19
C TRP A 292 -1.36 -5.86 -11.75
N LYS A 293 -1.54 -4.98 -12.74
CA LYS A 293 -2.86 -4.74 -13.32
C LYS A 293 -3.39 -6.01 -13.98
N SER A 294 -4.64 -6.38 -13.68
CA SER A 294 -5.24 -7.65 -14.13
C SER A 294 -4.51 -8.88 -13.58
N PHE A 295 -3.96 -8.78 -12.36
CA PHE A 295 -3.52 -9.94 -11.58
C PHE A 295 -4.66 -10.96 -11.44
N PRO A 296 -4.39 -12.27 -11.54
CA PRO A 296 -5.39 -13.30 -11.29
C PRO A 296 -5.87 -13.30 -9.83
N ASP A 297 -7.01 -13.92 -9.53
CA ASP A 297 -7.57 -13.90 -8.16
C ASP A 297 -6.65 -14.55 -7.12
N HIS A 298 -5.78 -15.47 -7.54
CA HIS A 298 -4.68 -16.04 -6.76
C HIS A 298 -3.59 -16.57 -7.71
N VAL A 299 -2.45 -16.98 -7.15
CA VAL A 299 -1.33 -17.58 -7.89
C VAL A 299 -0.81 -18.80 -7.17
N ASP A 300 -0.41 -19.82 -7.92
CA ASP A 300 0.15 -21.07 -7.40
C ASP A 300 1.69 -21.01 -7.30
N ALA A 301 2.32 -20.17 -8.13
CA ALA A 301 3.76 -19.95 -8.10
C ALA A 301 4.13 -18.61 -8.71
N ALA A 302 5.27 -18.06 -8.30
CA ALA A 302 5.83 -16.84 -8.86
C ALA A 302 7.35 -16.89 -8.91
N TYR A 303 7.97 -16.25 -9.90
CA TYR A 303 9.41 -15.98 -9.91
C TYR A 303 9.76 -14.72 -10.72
N GLU A 304 10.95 -14.16 -10.50
CA GLU A 304 11.51 -13.07 -11.31
C GLU A 304 12.66 -13.58 -12.21
N ASP A 305 12.57 -13.31 -13.51
CA ASP A 305 13.61 -13.69 -14.47
C ASP A 305 14.82 -12.72 -14.42
N LYS A 306 15.92 -13.06 -15.12
CA LYS A 306 17.10 -12.17 -15.20
C LYS A 306 16.85 -10.80 -15.82
N SER A 307 15.78 -10.65 -16.59
CA SER A 307 15.39 -9.39 -17.23
C SER A 307 14.54 -8.52 -16.30
N GLY A 308 14.19 -9.02 -15.11
CA GLY A 308 13.33 -8.33 -14.16
C GLY A 308 11.85 -8.49 -14.45
N ASN A 309 11.48 -9.41 -15.35
CA ASN A 309 10.07 -9.73 -15.56
C ASN A 309 9.59 -10.71 -14.49
N ILE A 310 8.37 -10.51 -14.04
CA ILE A 310 7.72 -11.26 -12.98
C ILE A 310 6.74 -12.21 -13.63
N TRP A 311 6.92 -13.49 -13.35
CA TRP A 311 6.11 -14.57 -13.87
C TRP A 311 5.18 -15.07 -12.77
N PHE A 312 3.90 -15.19 -13.10
CA PHE A 312 2.86 -15.75 -12.23
C PHE A 312 2.23 -16.96 -12.88
N PHE A 313 1.98 -18.01 -12.11
CA PHE A 313 1.33 -19.25 -12.57
C PHE A 313 0.03 -19.46 -11.81
N GLN A 314 -1.02 -19.93 -12.50
CA GLN A 314 -2.29 -20.32 -11.89
C GLN A 314 -2.93 -21.42 -12.75
N GLY A 315 -3.16 -22.58 -12.18
CA GLY A 315 -3.76 -23.71 -12.89
C GLY A 315 -2.96 -24.08 -14.15
N ASP A 316 -3.60 -24.00 -15.30
CA ASP A 316 -2.98 -24.27 -16.61
C ASP A 316 -2.47 -23.01 -17.34
N GLN A 317 -2.42 -21.88 -16.63
CA GLN A 317 -2.10 -20.57 -17.18
C GLN A 317 -0.89 -19.90 -16.51
N TYR A 318 -0.26 -18.97 -17.23
CA TYR A 318 0.74 -18.06 -16.70
C TYR A 318 0.60 -16.65 -17.28
N TRP A 319 1.17 -15.68 -16.56
CA TRP A 319 1.26 -14.27 -16.94
C TRP A 319 2.70 -13.77 -16.75
N VAL A 320 3.09 -12.79 -17.56
CA VAL A 320 4.40 -12.14 -17.44
C VAL A 320 4.22 -10.64 -17.33
N PHE A 321 4.88 -10.03 -16.35
CA PHE A 321 4.80 -8.61 -16.05
C PHE A 321 6.18 -7.96 -16.08
N ASP A 322 6.25 -6.73 -16.57
CA ASP A 322 7.38 -5.82 -16.43
C ASP A 322 6.93 -4.68 -15.51
N ALA A 323 7.46 -4.65 -14.29
CA ALA A 323 6.93 -3.83 -13.21
C ALA A 323 5.42 -4.09 -13.02
N GLU A 324 4.59 -3.07 -13.24
CA GLU A 324 3.13 -3.12 -13.13
C GLU A 324 2.44 -3.49 -14.46
N ARG A 325 3.18 -3.45 -15.57
CA ARG A 325 2.65 -3.64 -16.92
C ARG A 325 2.64 -5.12 -17.28
N LYS A 326 1.46 -5.66 -17.59
CA LYS A 326 1.33 -6.98 -18.18
C LYS A 326 1.96 -7.01 -19.58
N ILE A 327 2.94 -7.89 -19.77
CA ILE A 327 3.57 -8.16 -21.07
C ILE A 327 2.71 -9.16 -21.85
N THR A 328 2.36 -10.28 -21.21
CA THR A 328 1.55 -11.34 -21.82
C THR A 328 0.71 -12.08 -20.77
N GLY A 329 -0.26 -12.84 -21.25
CA GLY A 329 -1.11 -13.72 -20.46
C GLY A 329 -2.59 -13.30 -20.35
N PRO A 330 -3.48 -14.24 -19.99
CA PRO A 330 -3.18 -15.63 -19.64
C PRO A 330 -2.71 -16.45 -20.84
N ASP A 331 -1.53 -17.05 -20.73
CA ASP A 331 -0.95 -17.95 -21.72
C ASP A 331 -0.90 -19.36 -21.12
N SER A 332 -0.95 -20.39 -21.95
CA SER A 332 -1.00 -21.74 -21.44
C SER A 332 0.39 -22.29 -21.06
N VAL A 333 0.50 -22.96 -19.91
CA VAL A 333 1.74 -23.63 -19.48
C VAL A 333 2.22 -24.69 -20.48
N TRP A 334 1.33 -25.23 -21.30
CA TRP A 334 1.68 -26.14 -22.40
C TRP A 334 2.61 -25.48 -23.44
N ASN A 335 2.53 -24.15 -23.62
CA ASN A 335 3.43 -23.40 -24.50
C ASN A 335 4.89 -23.45 -24.01
N LEU A 336 5.09 -23.59 -22.70
CA LEU A 336 6.39 -23.81 -22.08
C LEU A 336 6.86 -25.27 -22.19
N GLY A 337 6.05 -26.17 -22.76
CA GLY A 337 6.32 -27.61 -22.83
C GLY A 337 6.04 -28.37 -21.54
N LEU A 338 5.37 -27.77 -20.56
CA LEU A 338 5.01 -28.43 -19.30
C LEU A 338 3.84 -29.40 -19.52
N PRO A 339 3.97 -30.68 -19.15
CA PRO A 339 2.89 -31.66 -19.28
C PRO A 339 1.91 -31.66 -18.08
N VAL A 340 1.98 -30.64 -17.23
CA VAL A 340 1.24 -30.56 -15.96
C VAL A 340 0.73 -29.14 -15.72
N THR A 341 -0.34 -29.05 -14.94
CA THR A 341 -0.99 -27.81 -14.47
C THR A 341 -0.81 -27.67 -12.95
N GLY A 342 -1.07 -26.51 -12.35
CA GLY A 342 -1.00 -26.29 -10.90
C GLY A 342 0.42 -26.46 -10.37
N ILE A 343 1.33 -25.62 -10.86
CA ILE A 343 2.73 -25.58 -10.41
C ILE A 343 2.76 -24.99 -9.01
N GLN A 344 3.30 -25.71 -8.03
CA GLN A 344 3.27 -25.31 -6.62
C GLN A 344 4.41 -24.39 -6.21
N ALA A 345 5.51 -24.39 -6.97
CA ALA A 345 6.61 -23.48 -6.70
C ALA A 345 7.45 -23.25 -7.96
N ALA A 346 7.98 -22.04 -8.08
CA ALA A 346 8.93 -21.68 -9.12
C ALA A 346 10.22 -21.17 -8.46
N LEU A 347 11.28 -21.98 -8.49
CA LEU A 347 12.54 -21.65 -7.85
C LEU A 347 13.57 -21.20 -8.90
N LYS A 348 13.98 -19.94 -8.81
CA LYS A 348 15.14 -19.45 -9.55
C LYS A 348 16.42 -20.13 -9.04
N TRP A 349 17.12 -20.83 -9.93
CA TRP A 349 18.31 -21.60 -9.62
C TRP A 349 19.49 -21.18 -10.48
N HIS A 350 20.68 -21.14 -9.87
CA HIS A 350 21.93 -20.94 -10.62
C HIS A 350 22.83 -22.14 -10.41
N GLN A 351 23.17 -22.81 -11.50
CA GLN A 351 24.10 -23.93 -11.49
C GLN A 351 25.16 -23.73 -12.57
N ASN A 352 26.44 -23.78 -12.19
CA ASN A 352 27.58 -23.66 -13.10
C ASN A 352 27.54 -22.39 -13.99
N GLY A 353 27.04 -21.27 -13.47
CA GLY A 353 26.91 -20.01 -14.20
C GLY A 353 25.69 -19.93 -15.14
N ILE A 354 24.88 -20.99 -15.22
CA ILE A 354 23.64 -21.03 -16.00
C ILE A 354 22.45 -20.82 -15.07
N GLU A 355 21.61 -19.85 -15.40
CA GLU A 355 20.33 -19.62 -14.75
C GLU A 355 19.29 -20.61 -15.29
N LYS A 356 18.61 -21.30 -14.39
CA LYS A 356 17.48 -22.19 -14.65
C LYS A 356 16.34 -21.83 -13.71
N VAL A 357 15.13 -22.19 -14.09
CA VAL A 357 13.97 -22.07 -13.19
C VAL A 357 13.40 -23.46 -12.96
N TYR A 358 13.34 -23.89 -11.71
CA TYR A 358 12.77 -25.18 -11.34
C TYR A 358 11.31 -25.01 -10.98
N LEU A 359 10.44 -25.54 -11.85
CA LEU A 359 9.00 -25.54 -11.66
C LEU A 359 8.63 -26.86 -10.98
N MET A 360 8.08 -26.77 -9.77
CA MET A 360 7.89 -27.91 -8.87
C MET A 360 6.42 -28.25 -8.73
N LYS A 361 6.11 -29.55 -8.73
CA LYS A 361 4.78 -30.08 -8.45
C LYS A 361 4.90 -31.45 -7.80
N SER A 362 4.30 -31.58 -6.62
CA SER A 362 4.33 -32.78 -5.79
C SER A 362 5.79 -33.21 -5.58
N SER A 363 6.11 -34.49 -5.78
CA SER A 363 7.47 -35.02 -5.63
C SER A 363 8.29 -34.93 -6.94
N SER A 364 8.01 -33.96 -7.80
CA SER A 364 8.63 -33.80 -9.12
C SER A 364 8.92 -32.34 -9.47
N TYR A 365 9.92 -32.10 -10.31
CA TYR A 365 10.22 -30.76 -10.83
C TYR A 365 10.73 -30.79 -12.28
N TRP A 366 10.54 -29.69 -12.99
CA TRP A 366 10.98 -29.47 -14.37
C TRP A 366 11.96 -28.30 -14.42
N SER A 367 12.99 -28.42 -15.25
CA SER A 367 13.95 -27.35 -15.51
C SER A 367 13.49 -26.53 -16.72
N LEU A 368 13.11 -25.28 -16.49
CA LEU A 368 12.77 -24.29 -17.50
C LEU A 368 14.03 -23.51 -17.91
N ASN A 369 14.28 -23.45 -19.22
CA ASN A 369 15.32 -22.61 -19.81
C ASN A 369 14.75 -21.20 -20.06
N PRO A 370 15.23 -20.17 -19.32
CA PRO A 370 14.70 -18.81 -19.43
C PRO A 370 15.12 -18.10 -20.73
N GLN A 371 16.00 -18.67 -21.56
CA GLN A 371 16.30 -18.11 -22.89
C GLN A 371 15.27 -18.52 -23.93
N GLU A 372 14.79 -19.76 -23.84
CA GLU A 372 13.86 -20.34 -24.81
C GLU A 372 12.42 -20.27 -24.33
N ASN A 373 12.20 -19.95 -23.04
CA ASN A 373 10.91 -20.07 -22.35
C ASN A 373 10.28 -21.45 -22.56
N ARG A 374 11.10 -22.51 -22.48
CA ARG A 374 10.67 -23.91 -22.59
C ARG A 374 11.40 -24.79 -21.61
N VAL A 375 10.72 -25.85 -21.17
CA VAL A 375 11.35 -26.88 -20.33
C VAL A 375 12.38 -27.67 -21.13
N ASP A 376 13.51 -27.95 -20.50
CA ASP A 376 14.61 -28.72 -21.10
C ASP A 376 14.15 -30.15 -21.46
N ASN A 377 13.22 -30.71 -20.68
CA ASN A 377 12.67 -32.04 -20.88
C ASN A 377 11.21 -32.09 -20.38
N THR A 378 10.36 -32.85 -21.05
CA THR A 378 8.98 -33.11 -20.62
C THR A 378 8.91 -34.09 -19.45
N TYR A 379 9.91 -34.95 -19.27
CA TYR A 379 10.00 -35.85 -18.12
C TYR A 379 10.52 -35.10 -16.88
N PRO A 380 9.83 -35.17 -15.74
CA PRO A 380 10.28 -34.52 -14.51
C PRO A 380 11.52 -35.18 -13.91
N GLN A 381 12.28 -34.38 -13.19
CA GLN A 381 13.24 -34.85 -12.21
C GLN A 381 12.54 -35.07 -10.86
N SER A 382 13.07 -35.96 -10.03
CA SER A 382 12.43 -36.32 -8.77
C SER A 382 12.93 -35.42 -7.62
N MET A 383 12.03 -35.05 -6.71
CA MET A 383 12.35 -34.19 -5.56
C MET A 383 13.25 -34.85 -4.51
N TRP A 384 13.55 -36.14 -4.63
CA TRP A 384 14.46 -36.87 -3.71
C TRP A 384 15.88 -36.29 -3.62
N GLU A 385 16.34 -35.58 -4.66
CA GLU A 385 17.66 -34.92 -4.67
C GLU A 385 17.73 -33.71 -3.71
N TRP A 386 16.57 -33.25 -3.23
CA TRP A 386 16.43 -32.16 -2.27
C TRP A 386 16.32 -32.73 -0.86
N GLU A 387 17.41 -33.32 -0.36
CA GLU A 387 17.43 -34.05 0.91
C GLU A 387 16.92 -33.19 2.08
N GLY A 388 15.90 -33.69 2.78
CA GLY A 388 15.27 -33.03 3.92
C GLY A 388 14.14 -32.05 3.58
N VAL A 389 13.89 -31.76 2.30
CA VAL A 389 12.72 -30.98 1.87
C VAL A 389 11.46 -31.87 1.92
N PRO A 390 10.32 -31.38 2.43
CA PRO A 390 9.09 -32.16 2.45
C PRO A 390 8.60 -32.49 1.04
N SER A 391 7.89 -33.62 0.89
CA SER A 391 7.36 -34.08 -0.41
C SER A 391 6.25 -33.19 -0.98
N HIS A 392 5.62 -32.38 -0.14
CA HIS A 392 4.63 -31.38 -0.51
C HIS A 392 5.14 -30.01 -0.07
N ILE A 393 5.16 -29.07 -1.02
CA ILE A 393 5.56 -27.68 -0.79
C ILE A 393 4.48 -26.76 -1.37
N ASP A 394 4.34 -25.60 -0.75
CA ASP A 394 3.41 -24.55 -1.15
C ASP A 394 4.12 -23.43 -1.91
N ALA A 395 5.42 -23.24 -1.68
CA ALA A 395 6.22 -22.24 -2.37
C ALA A 395 7.72 -22.53 -2.20
N ALA A 396 8.54 -21.92 -3.06
CA ALA A 396 9.99 -21.91 -2.89
C ALA A 396 10.60 -20.62 -3.42
N PHE A 397 11.62 -20.10 -2.74
CA PHE A 397 12.38 -18.96 -3.20
C PHE A 397 13.85 -19.09 -2.82
N ARG A 398 14.73 -18.41 -3.57
CA ARG A 398 16.15 -18.32 -3.23
C ARG A 398 16.44 -17.01 -2.53
N ASP A 399 17.05 -17.05 -1.35
CA ASP A 399 17.39 -15.84 -0.61
C ASP A 399 18.68 -15.19 -1.11
N ARG A 400 18.93 -13.96 -0.64
CA ARG A 400 20.13 -13.17 -0.96
C ARG A 400 21.45 -13.82 -0.52
N HIS A 401 21.39 -14.80 0.38
CA HIS A 401 22.54 -15.56 0.87
C HIS A 401 22.78 -16.83 0.02
N GLY A 402 21.95 -17.08 -0.98
CA GLY A 402 22.10 -18.17 -1.93
C GLY A 402 21.39 -19.46 -1.53
N TYR A 403 20.74 -19.52 -0.35
CA TYR A 403 20.01 -20.70 0.09
C TYR A 403 18.63 -20.76 -0.57
N ALA A 404 18.16 -21.98 -0.87
CA ALA A 404 16.77 -22.18 -1.23
C ALA A 404 15.92 -22.36 0.02
N ASN A 405 14.80 -21.66 0.09
CA ASN A 405 13.84 -21.77 1.18
C ASN A 405 12.56 -22.38 0.60
N PHE A 406 12.14 -23.51 1.15
CA PHE A 406 10.94 -24.25 0.77
C PHE A 406 9.88 -24.08 1.84
N LEU A 407 8.65 -23.77 1.47
CA LEU A 407 7.56 -23.52 2.40
C LEU A 407 6.54 -24.65 2.30
N SER A 408 5.97 -25.02 3.44
CA SER A 408 4.84 -25.93 3.53
C SER A 408 4.04 -25.63 4.80
N GLY A 409 2.76 -25.32 4.64
CA GLY A 409 1.90 -24.85 5.71
C GLY A 409 2.44 -23.59 6.37
N HIS A 410 2.65 -23.65 7.69
CA HIS A 410 3.17 -22.53 8.49
C HIS A 410 4.69 -22.57 8.69
N HIS A 411 5.39 -23.46 7.99
CA HIS A 411 6.78 -23.75 8.19
C HIS A 411 7.60 -23.58 6.92
N TYR A 412 8.90 -23.34 7.09
CA TYR A 412 9.85 -23.34 5.99
C TYR A 412 11.12 -24.14 6.32
N TRP A 413 11.75 -24.70 5.29
CA TRP A 413 12.99 -25.45 5.32
C TRP A 413 14.03 -24.70 4.51
N ARG A 414 15.21 -24.47 5.09
CA ARG A 414 16.32 -23.84 4.37
C ARG A 414 17.29 -24.91 3.87
N PHE A 415 17.41 -25.01 2.56
CA PHE A 415 18.26 -25.94 1.84
C PHE A 415 19.59 -25.31 1.45
N ASP A 416 20.67 -26.00 1.78
CA ASP A 416 22.03 -25.67 1.40
C ASP A 416 22.34 -26.24 0.01
N PRO A 417 22.54 -25.40 -1.01
CA PRO A 417 22.84 -25.86 -2.36
C PRO A 417 24.21 -26.55 -2.49
N GLU A 418 25.17 -26.26 -1.60
CA GLU A 418 26.52 -26.84 -1.63
C GLU A 418 26.53 -28.23 -1.01
N ASN A 419 25.96 -28.35 0.20
CA ASN A 419 25.87 -29.62 0.93
C ASN A 419 24.69 -30.49 0.48
N LYS A 420 23.82 -29.97 -0.40
CA LYS A 420 22.62 -30.62 -0.95
C LYS A 420 21.67 -31.20 0.11
N LYS A 421 21.53 -30.51 1.23
CA LYS A 421 20.65 -30.92 2.32
C LYS A 421 20.02 -29.73 3.02
N VAL A 422 18.87 -29.95 3.65
CA VAL A 422 18.30 -28.99 4.60
C VAL A 422 19.24 -28.78 5.78
N LEU A 423 19.39 -27.52 6.18
CA LEU A 423 20.19 -27.13 7.34
C LEU A 423 19.59 -27.67 8.64
N GLU A 424 20.45 -27.95 9.61
CA GLU A 424 20.01 -28.31 10.96
C GLU A 424 19.22 -27.16 11.61
N GLY A 425 18.21 -27.50 12.42
CA GLY A 425 17.32 -26.53 13.07
C GLY A 425 16.11 -26.09 12.24
N TYR A 426 15.87 -26.73 11.10
CA TYR A 426 14.66 -26.58 10.28
C TYR A 426 13.76 -27.83 10.39
N PRO A 427 12.43 -27.71 10.23
CA PRO A 427 11.68 -26.51 9.85
C PRO A 427 11.63 -25.41 10.91
N ARG A 428 11.42 -24.16 10.46
CA ARG A 428 11.15 -23.00 11.33
C ARG A 428 9.81 -22.35 10.97
N SER A 429 9.23 -21.63 11.92
CA SER A 429 7.94 -20.92 11.76
C SER A 429 8.09 -19.73 10.82
N ILE A 430 7.24 -19.66 9.80
CA ILE A 430 7.18 -18.52 8.87
C ILE A 430 6.75 -17.25 9.63
N GLY A 431 5.66 -17.35 10.40
CA GLY A 431 5.12 -16.22 11.15
C GLY A 431 6.14 -15.58 12.09
N THR A 432 6.89 -16.40 12.83
CA THR A 432 7.90 -15.88 13.78
C THR A 432 9.09 -15.26 13.05
N ASP A 433 9.59 -15.90 11.99
CA ASP A 433 10.84 -15.49 11.34
C ASP A 433 10.69 -14.37 10.30
N PHE A 434 9.52 -14.25 9.67
CA PHE A 434 9.29 -13.25 8.62
C PHE A 434 8.33 -12.14 9.06
N PHE A 435 7.41 -12.44 9.97
CA PHE A 435 6.35 -11.49 10.36
C PHE A 435 6.40 -11.08 11.84
N GLY A 436 7.39 -11.56 12.61
CA GLY A 436 7.58 -11.15 14.01
C GLY A 436 6.48 -11.64 14.95
N CYS A 437 5.76 -12.69 14.57
CA CYS A 437 4.66 -13.23 15.36
C CYS A 437 5.16 -13.88 16.66
N ALA A 438 4.40 -13.71 17.74
CA ALA A 438 4.67 -14.37 19.01
C ALA A 438 4.68 -15.90 18.82
N SER A 439 5.67 -16.57 19.43
CA SER A 439 5.70 -18.04 19.41
C SER A 439 4.54 -18.58 20.23
N PHE A 440 3.54 -19.15 19.58
CA PHE A 440 2.52 -19.93 20.28
C PHE A 440 3.15 -21.25 20.74
N PRO A 441 3.07 -21.61 22.03
CA PRO A 441 3.53 -22.90 22.48
C PRO A 441 2.71 -23.99 21.77
N SER A 442 3.39 -24.95 21.17
CA SER A 442 2.77 -26.15 20.61
C SER A 442 2.14 -26.96 21.74
N ASN A 443 0.82 -27.19 21.65
CA ASN A 443 0.10 -28.15 22.49
C ASN A 443 0.43 -29.59 22.12
#